data_AF-A0A7V0YJ47-F1
#
_entry.id   AF-A0A7V0YJ47-F1
#
_cell.length_a   1.000
_cell.length_b   1.000
_cell.length_c   1.000
_cell.angle_alpha   90.00
_cell.angle_beta   90.00
_cell.angle_gamma   90.00
#
_symmetry.space_group_name_H-M   'P 1'
#
loop_
_entity.id
_entity.type
_entity.pdbx_description
1 polymer ?
#
loop_
_entity_poly.entity_id
_entity_poly.type
_entity_poly.pdbx_seq_one_letter_code
_entity_poly.pdbx_strand_id
1 'polypeptide(L)'
;RGCIGYIIGDKPLYELVYIVAKKSAFEDPRFYPLTEEELDEIEIEISVLSPPKRIQSIDEIKIGEHGLIIQKGPFHGLLLPQVATKYNWTVKEFLEHTCLKAGLSKTEWKDPNTKIEIFTADVFSEKELGGNNDDN
;
A
#
# COMPACT_ATOMS: atom_id res chain seq x y z
N ARG A 1 12.30 3.11 4.17
CA ARG A 1 12.57 3.47 5.59
C ARG A 1 11.28 3.89 6.29
N GLY A 2 10.70 5.05 5.95
CA GLY A 2 9.30 5.36 6.26
C GLY A 2 8.37 5.02 5.09
N CYS A 3 7.06 5.04 5.34
CA CYS A 3 6.03 4.77 4.34
C CYS A 3 4.75 5.53 4.71
N ILE A 4 4.46 6.60 3.97
CA ILE A 4 3.24 7.40 4.02
C ILE A 4 2.61 7.42 2.62
N GLY A 5 1.28 7.32 2.56
CA GLY A 5 0.55 7.39 1.31
C GLY A 5 -0.90 7.81 1.53
N TYR A 6 -1.57 8.14 0.43
CA TYR A 6 -2.98 8.47 0.40
C TYR A 6 -3.73 7.46 -0.44
N ILE A 7 -4.82 6.90 0.09
CA ILE A 7 -5.68 5.97 -0.66
C ILE A 7 -6.49 6.73 -1.71
N ILE A 8 -6.96 7.93 -1.36
CA ILE A 8 -7.67 8.84 -2.26
C ILE A 8 -6.92 10.17 -2.23
N GLY A 9 -6.40 10.58 -3.39
CA GLY A 9 -5.72 11.85 -3.58
C GLY A 9 -6.69 12.96 -3.99
N ASP A 10 -6.47 14.16 -3.45
CA ASP A 10 -7.21 15.39 -3.79
C ASP A 10 -6.41 16.33 -4.71
N LYS A 11 -5.24 15.89 -5.20
CA LYS A 11 -4.30 16.67 -6.01
C LYS A 11 -3.79 15.86 -7.20
N PRO A 12 -3.21 16.52 -8.21
CA PRO A 12 -2.51 15.83 -9.28
C PRO A 12 -1.43 14.86 -8.77
N LEU A 13 -1.24 13.75 -9.46
CA LEU A 13 -0.34 12.67 -9.01
C LEU A 13 1.10 13.15 -8.76
N TYR A 14 1.65 14.00 -9.63
CA TYR A 14 3.02 14.51 -9.48
C TYR A 14 3.20 15.32 -8.18
N GLU A 15 2.18 16.08 -7.76
CA GLU A 15 2.23 16.83 -6.50
C GLU A 15 2.16 15.88 -5.31
N LEU A 16 1.29 14.87 -5.39
CA LEU A 16 1.15 13.89 -4.32
C LEU A 16 2.43 13.09 -4.14
N VAL A 17 3.09 12.66 -5.21
CA VAL A 17 4.38 11.95 -5.15
C VAL A 17 5.40 12.78 -4.36
N TYR A 18 5.56 14.07 -4.67
CA TYR A 18 6.46 14.95 -3.93
C TYR A 18 6.07 15.05 -2.44
N ILE A 19 4.78 15.28 -2.15
CA ILE A 19 4.28 15.45 -0.78
C ILE A 19 4.50 14.16 0.04
N VAL A 20 4.11 13.01 -0.49
CA VAL A 20 4.21 11.74 0.26
C VAL A 20 5.63 11.22 0.36
N ALA A 21 6.51 11.52 -0.60
CA ALA A 21 7.94 11.24 -0.49
C ALA A 21 8.56 12.02 0.68
N LYS A 22 8.32 13.34 0.74
CA LYS A 22 8.79 14.18 1.85
C LYS A 22 8.24 13.70 3.19
N LYS A 23 6.94 13.37 3.27
CA LYS A 23 6.33 12.85 4.50
C LYS A 23 6.89 11.50 4.90
N SER A 24 7.13 10.60 3.96
CA SER A 24 7.74 9.30 4.23
C SER A 24 9.16 9.43 4.77
N ALA A 25 9.92 10.44 4.33
CA ALA A 25 11.27 10.70 4.81
C ALA A 25 11.30 11.37 6.20
N PHE A 26 10.41 12.32 6.48
CA PHE A 26 10.56 13.20 7.65
C PHE A 26 9.42 13.17 8.67
N GLU A 27 8.25 12.61 8.31
CA GLU A 27 7.02 12.73 9.11
C GLU A 27 6.39 11.36 9.46
N ASP A 28 7.02 10.23 9.11
CA ASP A 28 6.53 8.92 9.56
C ASP A 28 6.79 8.74 11.07
N PRO A 29 5.75 8.69 11.93
CA PRO A 29 5.92 8.73 13.38
C PRO A 29 6.58 7.47 13.96
N ARG A 30 6.80 6.44 13.15
CA ARG A 30 7.46 5.20 13.56
C ARG A 30 8.98 5.28 13.47
N PHE A 31 9.51 6.28 12.79
CA PHE A 31 10.95 6.42 12.51
C PHE A 31 11.42 7.85 12.83
N TYR A 32 12.71 8.01 13.09
CA TYR A 32 13.31 9.34 13.10
C TYR A 32 13.37 9.90 11.67
N PRO A 33 13.29 11.24 11.50
CA PRO A 33 13.48 11.89 10.21
C PRO A 33 14.79 11.43 9.55
N LEU A 34 14.74 11.22 8.23
CA LEU A 34 15.89 10.85 7.42
C LEU A 34 16.99 11.92 7.51
N THR A 35 18.24 11.52 7.68
CA THR A 35 19.40 12.42 7.59
C THR A 35 20.01 12.42 6.20
N GLU A 36 20.89 13.38 5.92
CA GLU A 36 21.55 13.50 4.61
C GLU A 36 22.46 12.29 4.32
N GLU A 37 23.15 11.78 5.34
CA GLU A 37 24.06 10.64 5.21
C GLU A 37 23.33 9.32 4.89
N GLU A 38 22.05 9.25 5.24
CA GLU A 38 21.21 8.06 5.01
C GLU A 38 20.56 8.09 3.63
N LEU A 39 20.66 9.19 2.89
CA LEU A 39 19.99 9.36 1.60
C LEU A 39 20.52 8.36 0.56
N ASP A 40 21.82 8.11 0.54
CA ASP A 40 22.46 7.17 -0.39
C ASP A 40 22.26 5.70 0.02
N GLU A 41 21.74 5.44 1.22
CA GLU A 41 21.50 4.10 1.75
C GLU A 41 20.03 3.66 1.64
N ILE A 42 19.13 4.55 1.20
CA ILE A 42 17.73 4.22 1.02
C ILE A 42 17.41 3.88 -0.44
N GLU A 43 16.34 3.11 -0.59
CA GLU A 43 15.70 2.90 -1.89
C GLU A 43 14.31 3.51 -1.86
N ILE A 44 13.98 4.22 -2.93
CA ILE A 44 12.66 4.81 -3.14
C ILE A 44 11.79 3.80 -3.90
N GLU A 45 10.60 3.56 -3.35
CA GLU A 45 9.52 2.80 -3.98
C GLU A 45 8.26 3.66 -4.03
N ILE A 46 7.66 3.79 -5.21
CA ILE A 46 6.42 4.52 -5.43
C ILE A 46 5.35 3.54 -5.89
N SER A 47 4.24 3.47 -5.15
CA SER A 47 3.05 2.70 -5.55
C SER A 47 1.93 3.65 -5.95
N VAL A 48 1.53 3.62 -7.22
CA VAL A 48 0.40 4.40 -7.75
C VAL A 48 -0.84 3.50 -7.80
N LEU A 49 -1.90 3.90 -7.10
CA LEU A 49 -3.11 3.09 -6.97
C LEU A 49 -4.17 3.51 -7.99
N SER A 50 -4.87 2.52 -8.58
CA SER A 50 -6.13 2.78 -9.28
C SER A 50 -7.20 3.25 -8.29
N PRO A 51 -8.25 3.95 -8.75
CA PRO A 51 -9.41 4.23 -7.92
C PRO A 51 -9.98 2.93 -7.31
N PRO A 52 -10.21 2.86 -5.98
CA PRO A 52 -10.78 1.69 -5.36
C PRO A 52 -12.20 1.40 -5.84
N LYS A 53 -12.51 0.12 -6.05
CA LYS A 53 -13.84 -0.38 -6.42
C LYS A 53 -14.37 -1.29 -5.32
N ARG A 54 -15.56 -0.98 -4.78
CA ARG A 54 -16.27 -1.88 -3.87
C ARG A 54 -16.68 -3.18 -4.58
N ILE A 55 -16.43 -4.31 -3.91
CA ILE A 55 -16.84 -5.64 -4.40
C ILE A 55 -18.18 -6.08 -3.78
N GLN A 56 -18.88 -6.95 -4.49
CA GLN A 56 -20.10 -7.61 -4.04
C GLN A 56 -19.84 -9.06 -3.61
N SER A 57 -18.84 -9.70 -4.21
CA SER A 57 -18.36 -11.04 -3.82
C SER A 57 -16.85 -11.08 -3.71
N ILE A 58 -16.34 -11.93 -2.83
CA ILE A 58 -14.90 -12.21 -2.70
C ILE A 58 -14.33 -12.89 -3.95
N ASP A 59 -15.17 -13.48 -4.80
CA ASP A 59 -14.77 -14.10 -6.07
C ASP A 59 -14.29 -13.07 -7.11
N GLU A 60 -14.57 -11.78 -6.90
CA GLU A 60 -14.02 -10.69 -7.70
C GLU A 60 -12.52 -10.45 -7.40
N ILE A 61 -11.98 -11.00 -6.32
CA ILE A 61 -10.59 -10.81 -5.90
C ILE A 61 -9.69 -11.74 -6.71
N LYS A 62 -8.72 -11.16 -7.40
CA LYS A 62 -7.68 -11.89 -8.14
C LYS A 62 -6.33 -11.67 -7.48
N ILE A 63 -5.72 -12.76 -7.00
CA ILE A 63 -4.40 -12.73 -6.38
C ILE A 63 -3.36 -12.29 -7.42
N GLY A 64 -2.48 -11.37 -7.01
CA GLY A 64 -1.43 -10.80 -7.86
C GLY A 64 -1.88 -9.66 -8.76
N GLU A 65 -3.19 -9.45 -8.94
CA GLU A 65 -3.74 -8.30 -9.70
C GLU A 65 -4.34 -7.26 -8.75
N HIS A 66 -5.13 -7.70 -7.76
CA HIS A 66 -5.85 -6.81 -6.86
C HIS A 66 -5.15 -6.67 -5.50
N GLY A 67 -5.04 -5.43 -5.03
CA GLY A 67 -4.87 -5.08 -3.62
C GLY A 67 -6.22 -5.00 -2.93
N LEU A 68 -6.22 -4.99 -1.59
CA LEU A 68 -7.43 -4.92 -0.77
C LEU A 68 -7.40 -3.72 0.16
N ILE A 69 -8.56 -3.07 0.28
CA ILE A 69 -8.89 -2.13 1.34
C ILE A 69 -10.04 -2.72 2.14
N ILE A 70 -9.87 -2.83 3.45
CA ILE A 70 -10.92 -3.22 4.39
C ILE A 70 -11.18 -2.06 5.34
N GLN A 71 -12.46 -1.70 5.50
CA GLN A 71 -12.90 -0.66 6.41
C GLN A 71 -14.12 -1.10 7.21
N LYS A 72 -14.09 -0.89 8.53
CA LYS A 72 -15.25 -1.02 9.42
C LYS A 72 -15.22 0.09 10.47
N GLY A 73 -16.13 1.06 10.37
CA GLY A 73 -16.13 2.24 11.25
C GLY A 73 -14.80 3.00 11.14
N PRO A 74 -14.08 3.23 12.27
CA PRO A 74 -12.78 3.93 12.25
C PRO A 74 -11.60 3.05 11.81
N PHE A 75 -11.78 1.73 11.79
CA PHE A 75 -10.74 0.77 11.44
C PHE A 75 -10.59 0.69 9.93
N HIS A 76 -9.35 0.84 9.44
CA HIS A 76 -9.03 0.76 8.02
C HIS A 76 -7.67 0.10 7.82
N GLY A 77 -7.56 -0.75 6.80
CA GLY A 77 -6.33 -1.45 6.46
C GLY A 77 -6.23 -1.68 4.96
N LEU A 78 -5.01 -1.58 4.44
CA LEU A 78 -4.70 -1.79 3.03
C LEU A 78 -3.53 -2.75 2.89
N LEU A 79 -3.61 -3.67 1.92
CA LEU A 79 -2.48 -4.46 1.44
C LEU A 79 -2.40 -4.40 -0.08
N LEU A 80 -1.18 -4.22 -0.58
CA LEU A 80 -0.89 -4.11 -2.02
C LEU A 80 -1.00 -5.46 -2.75
N PRO A 81 -1.25 -5.48 -4.08
CA PRO A 81 -1.43 -6.71 -4.85
C PRO A 81 -0.31 -7.75 -4.68
N GLN A 82 0.95 -7.30 -4.67
CA GLN A 82 2.13 -8.16 -4.61
C GLN A 82 2.29 -8.89 -3.27
N VAL A 83 1.65 -8.40 -2.20
CA VAL A 83 1.78 -9.00 -0.86
C VAL A 83 1.23 -10.42 -0.87
N ALA A 84 0.04 -10.62 -1.44
CA ALA A 84 -0.60 -11.94 -1.46
C ALA A 84 0.23 -12.95 -2.27
N THR A 85 0.77 -12.54 -3.41
CA THR A 85 1.64 -13.39 -4.23
C THR A 85 2.95 -13.73 -3.51
N LYS A 86 3.58 -12.75 -2.85
CA LYS A 86 4.86 -12.95 -2.12
C LYS A 86 4.75 -14.01 -1.03
N TYR A 87 3.62 -14.06 -0.33
CA TYR A 87 3.39 -15.04 0.73
C TYR A 87 2.58 -16.27 0.28
N ASN A 88 2.30 -16.37 -1.03
CA ASN A 88 1.51 -17.45 -1.63
C ASN A 88 0.15 -17.65 -0.93
N TRP A 89 -0.53 -16.55 -0.61
CA TRP A 89 -1.81 -16.54 0.07
C TRP A 89 -2.99 -16.83 -0.86
N THR A 90 -3.97 -17.54 -0.30
CA THR A 90 -5.32 -17.64 -0.85
C THR A 90 -6.09 -16.32 -0.67
N VAL A 91 -7.20 -16.15 -1.41
CA VAL A 91 -8.13 -15.01 -1.24
C VAL A 91 -8.59 -14.86 0.21
N LYS A 92 -8.88 -15.99 0.87
CA LYS A 92 -9.29 -16.02 2.27
C LYS A 92 -8.18 -15.48 3.18
N GLU A 93 -6.96 -15.97 3.05
CA GLU A 93 -5.83 -15.49 3.86
C GLU A 93 -5.56 -14.01 3.61
N PHE A 94 -5.66 -13.58 2.35
CA PHE A 94 -5.45 -12.17 2.01
C PHE A 94 -6.48 -11.25 2.68
N LEU A 95 -7.75 -11.64 2.72
CA LEU A 95 -8.81 -10.96 3.46
C LEU A 95 -8.53 -10.94 4.97
N GLU A 96 -8.20 -12.10 5.56
CA GLU A 96 -7.92 -12.23 7.00
C GLU A 96 -6.74 -11.34 7.42
N HIS A 97 -5.66 -11.33 6.63
CA HIS A 97 -4.50 -10.49 6.87
C HIS A 97 -4.79 -9.00 6.67
N THR A 98 -5.64 -8.65 5.71
CA THR A 98 -6.07 -7.25 5.52
C THR A 98 -6.95 -6.78 6.69
N CYS A 99 -7.81 -7.64 7.25
CA CYS A 99 -8.54 -7.34 8.48
C CYS A 99 -7.59 -7.07 9.65
N LEU A 100 -6.59 -7.93 9.85
CA LEU A 100 -5.59 -7.73 10.91
C LEU A 100 -4.82 -6.42 10.71
N LYS A 101 -4.48 -6.08 9.46
CA LYS A 101 -3.83 -4.81 9.12
C LYS A 101 -4.71 -3.60 9.46
N ALA A 102 -6.03 -3.77 9.39
CA ALA A 102 -7.00 -2.76 9.80
C ALA A 102 -7.20 -2.65 11.32
N GLY A 103 -6.59 -3.54 12.11
CA GLY A 103 -6.83 -3.66 13.55
C GLY A 103 -8.11 -4.43 13.90
N LEU A 104 -8.64 -5.22 12.97
CA LEU A 104 -9.87 -6.00 13.11
C LEU A 104 -9.58 -7.49 13.34
N SER A 105 -10.62 -8.25 13.72
CA SER A 105 -10.52 -9.71 13.80
C SER A 105 -10.36 -10.34 12.41
N LYS A 106 -9.74 -11.52 12.30
CA LYS A 106 -9.55 -12.20 11.00
C LYS A 106 -10.85 -12.45 10.24
N THR A 107 -11.96 -12.62 10.94
CA THR A 107 -13.26 -12.96 10.35
C THR A 107 -14.11 -11.75 9.98
N GLU A 108 -13.63 -10.53 10.25
CA GLU A 108 -14.42 -9.31 10.12
C GLU A 108 -14.89 -9.04 8.70
N TRP A 109 -14.18 -9.54 7.69
CA TRP A 109 -14.57 -9.43 6.28
C TRP A 109 -15.91 -10.11 5.95
N LYS A 110 -16.42 -10.98 6.83
CA LYS A 110 -17.74 -11.61 6.69
C LYS A 110 -18.88 -10.77 7.25
N ASP A 111 -18.59 -9.76 8.06
CA ASP A 111 -19.61 -8.87 8.61
C ASP A 111 -20.17 -7.98 7.48
N PRO A 112 -21.51 -7.89 7.32
CA PRO A 112 -22.12 -7.07 6.27
C PRO A 112 -21.83 -5.57 6.38
N ASN A 113 -21.40 -5.10 7.56
CA ASN A 113 -20.98 -3.71 7.78
C ASN A 113 -19.52 -3.46 7.41
N THR A 114 -18.76 -4.51 7.08
CA THR A 114 -17.38 -4.38 6.60
C THR A 114 -17.39 -4.05 5.12
N LYS A 115 -16.79 -2.91 4.76
CA LYS A 115 -16.59 -2.52 3.38
C LYS A 115 -15.30 -3.15 2.87
N ILE A 116 -15.38 -3.82 1.72
CA ILE A 116 -14.22 -4.39 1.03
C ILE A 116 -14.13 -3.75 -0.36
N GLU A 117 -12.97 -3.23 -0.68
CA GLU A 117 -12.67 -2.62 -1.97
C GLU A 117 -11.40 -3.23 -2.56
N ILE A 118 -11.37 -3.37 -3.88
CA ILE A 118 -10.21 -3.80 -4.66
C ILE A 118 -9.62 -2.62 -5.43
N PHE A 119 -8.32 -2.67 -5.69
CA PHE A 119 -7.61 -1.72 -6.56
C PHE A 119 -6.43 -2.43 -7.24
N THR A 120 -5.92 -1.89 -8.33
CA THR A 120 -4.62 -2.30 -8.90
C THR A 120 -3.56 -1.27 -8.53
N ALA A 121 -2.28 -1.66 -8.57
CA ALA A 121 -1.17 -0.77 -8.28
C ALA A 121 -0.07 -0.93 -9.31
N ASP A 122 0.43 0.20 -9.82
CA ASP A 122 1.69 0.26 -10.55
C ASP A 122 2.80 0.60 -9.54
N VAL A 123 3.80 -0.26 -9.43
CA VAL A 123 4.90 -0.13 -8.48
C VAL A 123 6.17 0.21 -9.25
N PHE A 124 6.86 1.26 -8.82
CA PHE A 124 8.12 1.72 -9.39
C PHE A 124 9.17 1.70 -8.29
N SER A 125 10.31 1.04 -8.54
CA SER A 125 11.42 0.95 -7.59
C SER A 125 12.75 1.30 -8.27
N GLU A 126 13.66 1.93 -7.52
CA GLU A 126 15.00 2.30 -8.05
C GLU A 126 15.82 1.07 -8.47
N LYS A 127 15.63 -0.07 -7.79
CA LYS A 127 16.24 -1.36 -8.16
C LYS A 127 15.89 -1.81 -9.58
N GLU A 128 14.65 -1.60 -10.01
CA GLU A 128 14.16 -2.06 -11.31
C GLU A 128 14.48 -1.06 -12.44
N LEU A 129 14.59 0.23 -12.12
CA LEU A 129 14.84 1.29 -13.10
C LEU A 129 16.33 1.47 -13.46
N GLY A 130 17.21 0.67 -12.86
CA GLY A 130 18.64 0.70 -13.14
C GLY A 130 19.30 1.96 -12.57
N GLY A 131 19.43 2.03 -11.25
CA GLY A 131 20.27 3.01 -10.57
C GLY A 131 21.76 2.81 -10.88
N ASN A 132 22.18 3.09 -12.12
CA ASN A 132 23.56 3.41 -12.43
C ASN A 132 23.73 4.91 -12.26
N ASN A 133 24.09 5.34 -11.05
CA ASN A 133 24.84 6.57 -10.88
C ASN A 133 26.32 6.17 -10.67
N ASP A 134 26.93 5.64 -11.74
CA ASP A 134 28.36 5.74 -11.94
C ASP A 134 28.62 7.11 -12.58
N ASP A 135 28.73 8.16 -11.76
CA ASP A 135 29.32 9.43 -12.19
C ASP A 135 30.62 9.65 -11.39
N ASN A 136 31.72 9.69 -12.15
CA ASN A 136 33.11 9.99 -11.78
C ASN A 136 33.30 11.18 -10.83
#